data_AF-A0A9W8A4H4-F1
#
_entry.id   AF-A0A9W8A4H4-F1
#
_cell.length_a   1.000
_cell.length_b   1.000
_cell.length_c   1.000
_cell.angle_alpha   90.00
_cell.angle_beta   90.00
_cell.angle_gamma   90.00
#
_symmetry.space_group_name_H-M   'P 1'
#
loop_
_entity.id
_entity.type
_entity.pdbx_description
1 polymer ?
#
loop_
_entity_poly.entity_id
_entity_poly.type
_entity_poly.pdbx_seq_one_letter_code
_entity_poly.pdbx_strand_id
1 'polypeptide(L)'
;MVYITPEQYDEAYAKIVNESIGRTNSILILVAADPDALCSLKILLSLLRNDSVTYNMVPVSGYADLVRINRTWFRPDVPGAAPGAPPAPLASLLLPYPDLRSVICLNCGATADLADLFQLPPDVTLYVMDSHRPFHLRNLYGNPQVVIFDDGETDESLQIVRQAFERLERLENGEESGSVGSGSKRPRSLVNDVDNDDDGEGLTMSLVHRAGDGNGDDQDPTQPSLPPARRRRTGMDTDVSVDADASFDHANDDDDNGPDGNSSDQDPDGINQLPKRACRLIIAEHYQRGQYYGQATAVTLYILALQLSRETTDMLWFAIVGLTHQFLLDHIDEEDYWGQVQIYTDEVERLFPTVVAGAGDGESGNLNGNGGGIGEYGDVNEAAKKGDGSGDTMDRTHPGGLATAVVDPHPDVTAVDPMTTGDAVPRNMPVKRVTQPHGICYSEEFKFMLLRHWSLYESMQYS
;
A
#
# COMPACT_ATOMS: atom_id res chain seq x y z
N MET A 1 -1.41 18.62 10.03
CA MET A 1 -0.24 17.71 10.17
C MET A 1 0.57 17.73 8.88
N VAL A 2 1.76 17.14 8.90
CA VAL A 2 2.68 17.04 7.74
C VAL A 2 2.63 15.62 7.14
N TYR A 3 1.91 14.70 7.78
CA TYR A 3 1.39 13.46 7.20
C TYR A 3 -0.14 13.50 7.21
N ILE A 4 -0.76 12.65 6.40
CA ILE A 4 -2.20 12.46 6.30
C ILE A 4 -2.55 10.99 6.54
N THR A 5 -3.64 10.74 7.26
CA THR A 5 -4.16 9.40 7.52
C THR A 5 -5.09 8.94 6.39
N PRO A 6 -5.51 7.66 6.32
CA PRO A 6 -6.38 7.16 5.27
C PRO A 6 -7.64 8.01 5.06
N GLU A 7 -8.26 8.55 6.12
CA GLU A 7 -9.48 9.37 6.07
C GLU A 7 -9.35 10.70 5.30
N GLN A 8 -8.13 11.06 4.88
CA GLN A 8 -7.81 12.35 4.25
C GLN A 8 -7.19 12.20 2.84
N TYR A 9 -7.08 10.98 2.31
CA TYR A 9 -6.45 10.77 1.00
C TYR A 9 -7.26 11.44 -0.12
N ASP A 10 -8.59 11.44 -0.04
CA ASP A 10 -9.49 12.09 -1.00
C ASP A 10 -9.33 13.63 -1.00
N GLU A 11 -9.23 14.26 0.17
CA GLU A 11 -8.94 15.70 0.31
C GLU A 11 -7.57 16.04 -0.31
N ALA A 12 -6.54 15.23 -0.01
CA ALA A 12 -5.20 15.43 -0.57
C ALA A 12 -5.17 15.26 -2.09
N TYR A 13 -5.88 14.27 -2.64
CA TYR A 13 -6.03 14.10 -4.08
C TYR A 13 -6.82 15.26 -4.72
N ALA A 14 -7.91 15.71 -4.09
CA ALA A 14 -8.67 16.86 -4.54
C ALA A 14 -7.80 18.13 -4.55
N LYS A 15 -6.92 18.33 -3.56
CA LYS A 15 -5.93 19.43 -3.56
C LYS A 15 -4.98 19.31 -4.76
N ILE A 16 -4.39 18.15 -5.02
CA ILE A 16 -3.50 17.89 -6.17
C ILE A 16 -4.20 18.25 -7.49
N VAL A 17 -5.45 17.77 -7.68
CA VAL A 17 -6.24 18.07 -8.88
C VAL A 17 -6.53 19.57 -8.97
N ASN A 18 -7.01 20.21 -7.91
CA ASN A 18 -7.35 21.64 -7.91
C ASN A 18 -6.14 22.55 -8.20
N GLU A 19 -4.96 22.22 -7.66
CA GLU A 19 -3.71 22.94 -7.94
C GLU A 19 -3.23 22.74 -9.39
N SER A 20 -3.64 21.67 -10.05
CA SER A 20 -3.31 21.39 -11.46
C SER A 20 -4.19 22.14 -12.48
N ILE A 21 -5.37 22.63 -12.09
CA ILE A 21 -6.36 23.22 -13.01
C ILE A 21 -5.78 24.44 -13.74
N GLY A 22 -5.93 24.46 -15.07
CA GLY A 22 -5.48 25.56 -15.92
C GLY A 22 -3.96 25.65 -16.11
N ARG A 23 -3.20 24.69 -15.60
CA ARG A 23 -1.73 24.63 -15.70
C ARG A 23 -1.28 23.47 -16.59
N THR A 24 -0.12 23.61 -17.20
CA THR A 24 0.57 22.52 -17.93
C THR A 24 1.80 22.09 -17.17
N ASN A 25 2.10 20.79 -17.13
CA ASN A 25 3.25 20.24 -16.37
C ASN A 25 3.19 20.54 -14.85
N SER A 26 1.98 20.64 -14.29
CA SER A 26 1.74 20.96 -12.89
C SER A 26 2.05 19.82 -11.92
N ILE A 27 2.18 18.59 -12.42
CA ILE A 27 2.52 17.38 -11.65
C ILE A 27 3.79 16.72 -12.18
N LEU A 28 4.69 16.35 -11.27
CA LEU A 28 5.84 15.45 -11.50
C LEU A 28 5.67 14.18 -10.67
N ILE A 29 5.65 13.01 -11.31
CA ILE A 29 5.55 11.71 -10.65
C ILE A 29 6.92 11.02 -10.67
N LEU A 30 7.42 10.66 -9.49
CA LEU A 30 8.68 9.95 -9.29
C LEU A 30 8.34 8.51 -8.90
N VAL A 31 8.84 7.53 -9.65
CA VAL A 31 8.37 6.14 -9.56
C VAL A 31 9.55 5.21 -9.32
N ALA A 32 9.53 4.47 -8.21
CA ALA A 32 10.56 3.46 -7.95
C ALA A 32 10.57 2.34 -9.01
N ALA A 33 11.71 1.67 -9.14
CA ALA A 33 11.94 0.62 -10.13
C ALA A 33 11.45 -0.77 -9.68
N ASP A 34 10.23 -0.86 -9.14
CA ASP A 34 9.66 -2.10 -8.57
C ASP A 34 8.18 -2.34 -8.99
N PRO A 35 7.65 -3.57 -8.82
CA PRO A 35 6.27 -3.92 -9.16
C PRO A 35 5.18 -3.12 -8.43
N ASP A 36 5.37 -2.78 -7.15
CA ASP A 36 4.38 -2.05 -6.34
C ASP A 36 4.26 -0.60 -6.82
N ALA A 37 5.37 0.08 -7.04
CA ALA A 37 5.42 1.42 -7.61
C ALA A 37 4.84 1.50 -9.03
N LEU A 38 5.06 0.46 -9.85
CA LEU A 38 4.46 0.38 -11.19
C LEU A 38 2.94 0.15 -11.14
N CYS A 39 2.45 -0.66 -10.21
CA CYS A 39 1.02 -0.89 -9.99
C CYS A 39 0.34 0.38 -9.44
N SER A 40 0.96 1.02 -8.46
CA SER A 40 0.62 2.34 -7.93
C SER A 40 0.47 3.38 -9.03
N LEU A 41 1.49 3.48 -9.89
CA LEU A 41 1.49 4.38 -11.03
C LEU A 41 0.26 4.12 -11.90
N LYS A 42 -0.06 2.87 -12.26
CA LYS A 42 -1.23 2.56 -13.09
C LYS A 42 -2.56 3.01 -12.48
N ILE A 43 -2.74 2.85 -11.16
CA ILE A 43 -3.93 3.34 -10.45
C ILE A 43 -3.98 4.88 -10.53
N LEU A 44 -2.91 5.56 -10.12
CA LEU A 44 -2.83 7.04 -10.13
C LEU A 44 -3.02 7.64 -11.53
N LEU A 45 -2.41 7.04 -12.57
CA LEU A 45 -2.56 7.51 -13.95
C LEU A 45 -4.00 7.37 -14.45
N SER A 46 -4.75 6.38 -13.98
CA SER A 46 -6.17 6.24 -14.32
C SER A 46 -7.03 7.30 -13.63
N LEU A 47 -6.74 7.63 -12.36
CA LEU A 47 -7.42 8.71 -11.64
C LEU A 47 -7.15 10.08 -12.31
N LEU A 48 -5.87 10.44 -12.48
CA LEU A 48 -5.45 11.71 -13.09
C LEU A 48 -5.99 11.88 -14.53
N ARG A 49 -6.04 10.79 -15.30
CA ARG A 49 -6.63 10.79 -16.65
C ARG A 49 -8.12 11.10 -16.63
N ASN A 50 -8.86 10.54 -15.67
CA ASN A 50 -10.31 10.79 -15.54
C ASN A 50 -10.60 12.25 -15.15
N ASP A 51 -9.66 12.92 -14.47
CA ASP A 51 -9.71 14.36 -14.16
C ASP A 51 -9.06 15.26 -15.21
N SER A 52 -8.63 14.70 -16.35
CA SER A 52 -7.94 15.41 -17.45
C SER A 52 -6.66 16.15 -17.04
N VAL A 53 -5.98 15.68 -15.99
CA VAL A 53 -4.77 16.30 -15.45
C VAL A 53 -3.53 15.88 -16.24
N THR A 54 -2.69 16.84 -16.60
CA THR A 54 -1.39 16.58 -17.25
C THR A 54 -0.27 16.40 -16.22
N TYR A 55 0.59 15.43 -16.44
CA TYR A 55 1.70 15.07 -15.56
C TYR A 55 2.94 14.72 -16.39
N ASN A 56 4.11 14.86 -15.75
CA ASN A 56 5.35 14.24 -16.20
C ASN A 56 5.70 13.09 -15.25
N MET A 57 6.44 12.10 -15.73
CA MET A 57 6.89 10.99 -14.89
C MET A 57 8.36 10.65 -15.15
N VAL A 58 9.09 10.33 -14.08
CA VAL A 58 10.52 9.99 -14.11
C VAL A 58 10.75 8.74 -13.27
N PRO A 59 11.35 7.67 -13.83
CA PRO A 59 11.74 6.49 -13.05
C PRO A 59 12.91 6.82 -12.12
N VAL A 60 12.90 6.22 -10.94
CA VAL A 60 13.88 6.39 -9.87
C VAL A 60 14.46 5.02 -9.51
N SER A 61 15.74 4.85 -9.79
CA SER A 61 16.54 3.66 -9.45
C SER A 61 17.24 3.79 -8.09
N GLY A 62 17.21 4.98 -7.48
CA GLY A 62 17.83 5.31 -6.20
C GLY A 62 18.17 6.80 -6.05
N TYR A 63 18.81 7.17 -4.93
CA TYR A 63 19.06 8.58 -4.58
C TYR A 63 19.84 9.39 -5.62
N ALA A 64 20.73 8.77 -6.42
CA ALA A 64 21.44 9.45 -7.49
C ALA A 64 20.49 10.02 -8.57
N ASP A 65 19.35 9.36 -8.80
CA ASP A 65 18.30 9.85 -9.69
C ASP A 65 17.56 11.03 -9.06
N LEU A 66 17.24 10.97 -7.75
CA LEU A 66 16.60 12.08 -7.01
C LEU A 66 17.50 13.34 -6.99
N VAL A 67 18.82 13.19 -6.76
CA VAL A 67 19.78 14.30 -6.87
C VAL A 67 19.81 14.89 -8.28
N ARG A 68 19.77 14.05 -9.33
CA ARG A 68 19.70 14.50 -10.72
C ARG A 68 18.37 15.24 -10.99
N ILE A 69 17.25 14.73 -10.51
CA ILE A 69 15.93 15.35 -10.61
C ILE A 69 15.93 16.72 -9.93
N ASN A 70 16.50 16.85 -8.73
CA ASN A 70 16.61 18.14 -8.06
C ASN A 70 17.33 19.17 -8.94
N ARG A 71 18.47 18.78 -9.53
CA ARG A 71 19.23 19.65 -10.45
C ARG A 71 18.50 19.96 -11.76
N THR A 72 17.65 19.07 -12.29
CA THR A 72 16.97 19.33 -13.58
C THR A 72 15.61 20.01 -13.44
N TRP A 73 14.93 19.88 -12.29
CA TRP A 73 13.58 20.42 -12.08
C TRP A 73 13.53 21.66 -11.18
N PHE A 74 14.34 21.71 -10.12
CA PHE A 74 14.26 22.78 -9.09
C PHE A 74 15.51 23.66 -9.02
N ARG A 75 16.70 23.08 -9.23
CA ARG A 75 18.01 23.72 -9.07
C ARG A 75 18.91 23.56 -10.30
N PRO A 76 18.52 24.10 -11.48
CA PRO A 76 19.35 24.08 -12.67
C PRO A 76 20.75 24.65 -12.44
N ASP A 77 21.76 23.92 -12.90
CA ASP A 77 23.16 24.37 -12.87
C ASP A 77 23.30 25.69 -13.66
N VAL A 78 23.75 26.75 -13.00
CA VAL A 78 23.89 28.07 -13.61
C VAL A 78 25.11 28.07 -14.56
N PRO A 79 24.95 28.34 -15.86
CA PRO A 79 26.07 28.34 -16.81
C PRO A 79 27.15 29.35 -16.41
N GLY A 80 28.39 28.88 -16.26
CA GLY A 80 29.52 29.70 -15.84
C GLY A 80 29.71 29.86 -14.32
N ALA A 81 28.91 29.17 -13.49
CA ALA A 81 29.21 29.04 -12.06
C ALA A 81 30.56 28.32 -11.84
N ALA A 82 31.33 28.77 -10.85
CA ALA A 82 32.57 28.12 -10.47
C ALA A 82 32.29 26.74 -9.81
N PRO A 83 33.16 25.73 -10.00
CA PRO A 83 33.03 24.46 -9.28
C PRO A 83 33.01 24.68 -7.76
N GLY A 84 31.98 24.18 -7.08
CA GLY A 84 31.81 24.39 -5.63
C GLY A 84 31.27 25.76 -5.22
N ALA A 85 30.81 26.60 -6.15
CA ALA A 85 30.04 27.79 -5.80
C ALA A 85 28.73 27.39 -5.06
N PRO A 86 28.28 28.16 -4.05
CA PRO A 86 27.01 27.89 -3.39
C PRO A 86 25.85 27.97 -4.40
N PRO A 87 24.80 27.14 -4.25
CA PRO A 87 23.66 27.15 -5.17
C PRO A 87 22.98 28.52 -5.17
N ALA A 88 22.58 28.99 -6.35
CA ALA A 88 21.90 30.27 -6.48
C ALA A 88 20.58 30.30 -5.67
N PRO A 89 20.21 31.45 -5.06
CA PRO A 89 18.94 31.59 -4.36
C PRO A 89 17.76 31.25 -5.26
N LEU A 90 16.79 30.47 -4.76
CA LEU A 90 15.70 29.97 -5.58
C LEU A 90 14.87 31.11 -6.23
N ALA A 91 14.65 32.20 -5.49
CA ALA A 91 13.96 33.39 -5.97
C ALA A 91 14.68 34.12 -7.13
N SER A 92 15.92 33.74 -7.46
CA SER A 92 16.69 34.26 -8.60
C SER A 92 16.80 33.27 -9.77
N LEU A 93 16.24 32.06 -9.64
CA LEU A 93 16.25 31.04 -10.69
C LEU A 93 15.00 31.17 -11.57
N LEU A 94 15.21 31.18 -12.89
CA LEU A 94 14.13 30.92 -13.84
C LEU A 94 13.88 29.42 -13.86
N LEU A 95 12.88 28.97 -13.08
CA LEU A 95 12.52 27.56 -13.00
C LEU A 95 12.10 27.01 -14.37
N PRO A 96 12.56 25.82 -14.79
CA PRO A 96 12.12 25.21 -16.05
C PRO A 96 10.63 24.88 -16.09
N TYR A 97 10.01 24.70 -14.91
CA TYR A 97 8.61 24.33 -14.73
C TYR A 97 7.92 25.29 -13.72
N PRO A 98 7.61 26.54 -14.10
CA PRO A 98 7.04 27.54 -13.19
C PRO A 98 5.60 27.21 -12.74
N ASP A 99 4.92 26.35 -13.49
CA ASP A 99 3.55 25.88 -13.23
C ASP A 99 3.48 24.59 -12.40
N LEU A 100 4.62 24.01 -12.03
CA LEU A 100 4.69 22.82 -11.16
C LEU A 100 4.13 23.14 -9.77
N ARG A 101 3.23 22.30 -9.25
CA ARG A 101 2.62 22.45 -7.91
C ARG A 101 2.66 21.18 -7.07
N SER A 102 2.65 20.01 -7.71
CA SER A 102 2.71 18.74 -7.00
C SER A 102 3.85 17.88 -7.52
N VAL A 103 4.64 17.33 -6.60
CA VAL A 103 5.57 16.23 -6.87
C VAL A 103 5.03 15.03 -6.11
N ILE A 104 4.97 13.86 -6.73
CA ILE A 104 4.40 12.64 -6.14
C ILE A 104 5.44 11.54 -6.22
N CYS A 105 5.92 11.05 -5.09
CA CYS A 105 6.79 9.88 -5.01
C CYS A 105 5.97 8.61 -4.78
N LEU A 106 6.24 7.57 -5.58
CA LEU A 106 5.64 6.24 -5.47
C LEU A 106 6.72 5.21 -5.11
N ASN A 107 6.58 4.61 -3.92
CA ASN A 107 7.50 3.67 -3.27
C ASN A 107 8.95 4.15 -3.15
N CYS A 108 9.17 5.46 -3.01
CA CYS A 108 10.51 6.02 -2.76
C CYS A 108 10.51 7.33 -1.95
N GLY A 109 11.57 7.54 -1.18
CA GLY A 109 11.89 8.82 -0.53
C GLY A 109 11.50 8.94 0.93
N ALA A 110 10.69 8.03 1.49
CA ALA A 110 10.28 8.05 2.91
C ALA A 110 11.44 8.19 3.91
N THR A 111 12.52 7.46 3.64
CA THR A 111 13.62 7.18 4.58
C THR A 111 14.77 8.19 4.56
N ALA A 112 14.74 9.18 3.67
CA ALA A 112 15.78 10.21 3.56
C ALA A 112 15.23 11.61 3.84
N ASP A 113 16.10 12.56 4.17
CA ASP A 113 15.72 13.97 4.31
C ASP A 113 15.34 14.57 2.96
N LEU A 114 14.03 14.67 2.70
CA LEU A 114 13.52 15.22 1.47
C LEU A 114 13.61 16.76 1.43
N ALA A 115 13.74 17.43 2.58
CA ALA A 115 13.90 18.89 2.64
C ALA A 115 15.32 19.31 2.24
N ASP A 116 16.34 18.55 2.66
CA ASP A 116 17.73 18.75 2.20
C ASP A 116 17.91 18.27 0.75
N LEU A 117 17.40 17.08 0.42
CA LEU A 117 17.52 16.49 -0.91
C LEU A 117 16.79 17.29 -1.99
N PHE A 118 15.62 17.85 -1.66
CA PHE A 118 14.81 18.70 -2.54
C PHE A 118 14.58 20.08 -1.90
N GLN A 119 15.37 21.06 -2.35
CA GLN A 119 15.23 22.45 -1.95
C GLN A 119 14.11 23.14 -2.77
N LEU A 120 12.88 22.66 -2.58
CA LEU A 120 11.68 22.93 -3.37
C LEU A 120 11.28 24.42 -3.44
N PRO A 121 10.57 24.84 -4.51
CA PRO A 121 9.81 26.09 -4.52
C PRO A 121 8.70 26.12 -3.47
N PRO A 122 8.44 27.27 -2.82
CA PRO A 122 7.50 27.38 -1.70
C PRO A 122 6.04 27.10 -2.10
N ASP A 123 5.72 27.12 -3.39
CA ASP A 123 4.41 26.78 -3.96
C ASP A 123 4.34 25.34 -4.51
N VAL A 124 5.35 24.50 -4.25
CA VAL A 124 5.36 23.07 -4.60
C VAL A 124 5.18 22.21 -3.34
N THR A 125 4.22 21.30 -3.38
CA THR A 125 4.04 20.24 -2.37
C THR A 125 4.62 18.91 -2.89
N LEU A 126 5.36 18.19 -2.05
CA LEU A 126 5.95 16.88 -2.31
C LEU A 126 5.18 15.80 -1.53
N TYR A 127 4.30 15.09 -2.23
CA TYR A 127 3.54 13.98 -1.69
C TYR A 127 4.36 12.69 -1.76
N VAL A 128 4.36 11.91 -0.69
CA VAL A 128 5.14 10.67 -0.56
C VAL A 128 4.20 9.53 -0.20
N MET A 129 4.07 8.58 -1.12
CA MET A 129 3.38 7.31 -0.91
C MET A 129 4.46 6.23 -1.00
N ASP A 130 4.90 5.71 0.15
CA ASP A 130 6.06 4.81 0.20
C ASP A 130 5.90 3.83 1.35
N SER A 131 6.15 2.54 1.07
CA SER A 131 6.04 1.47 2.06
C SER A 131 7.25 1.36 2.98
N HIS A 132 8.41 1.95 2.63
CA HIS A 132 9.62 1.85 3.45
C HIS A 132 9.48 2.59 4.79
N ARG A 133 9.96 1.97 5.87
CA ARG A 133 9.96 2.49 7.23
C ARG A 133 11.34 2.25 7.92
N PRO A 134 11.69 2.97 8.99
CA PRO A 134 10.99 4.15 9.53
C PRO A 134 11.05 5.35 8.58
N PHE A 135 10.02 6.19 8.64
CA PHE A 135 10.04 7.49 7.97
C PHE A 135 11.14 8.40 8.54
N HIS A 136 11.71 9.26 7.70
CA HIS A 136 12.62 10.28 8.18
C HIS A 136 11.87 11.38 8.94
N LEU A 137 12.24 11.62 10.20
CA LEU A 137 11.50 12.51 11.11
C LEU A 137 11.34 13.96 10.60
N ARG A 138 12.29 14.49 9.82
CA ARG A 138 12.14 15.82 9.16
C ARG A 138 11.03 15.83 8.11
N ASN A 139 10.74 14.69 7.47
CA ASN A 139 9.62 14.55 6.53
C ASN A 139 8.28 14.48 7.28
N LEU A 140 8.24 13.89 8.48
CA LEU A 140 7.04 13.78 9.32
C LEU A 140 6.68 15.06 10.09
N TYR A 141 7.68 15.85 10.50
CA TYR A 141 7.49 16.95 11.44
C TYR A 141 8.20 18.26 11.07
N GLY A 142 9.26 18.22 10.25
CA GLY A 142 10.16 19.36 10.03
C GLY A 142 9.85 20.25 8.83
N ASN A 143 9.21 19.74 7.77
CA ASN A 143 8.93 20.52 6.56
C ASN A 143 7.48 20.35 6.06
N PRO A 144 6.61 21.39 6.14
CA PRO A 144 5.20 21.31 5.73
C PRO A 144 4.99 21.18 4.22
N GLN A 145 6.03 21.30 3.40
CA GLN A 145 5.95 21.03 1.97
C GLN A 145 6.01 19.53 1.64
N VAL A 146 6.50 18.70 2.56
CA VAL A 146 6.47 17.24 2.42
C VAL A 146 5.15 16.74 2.99
N VAL A 147 4.45 15.85 2.29
CA VAL A 147 3.17 15.28 2.74
C VAL A 147 3.23 13.77 2.60
N ILE A 148 3.40 13.07 3.72
CA ILE A 148 3.41 11.60 3.74
C ILE A 148 1.98 11.07 3.78
N PHE A 149 1.65 10.14 2.88
CA PHE A 149 0.47 9.29 2.97
C PHE A 149 0.78 8.17 3.97
N ASP A 150 0.24 8.30 5.18
CA ASP A 150 0.39 7.33 6.26
C ASP A 150 -0.76 6.33 6.24
N ASP A 151 -0.47 5.07 6.55
CA ASP A 151 -1.42 3.95 6.62
C ASP A 151 -2.12 3.82 7.99
N GLY A 152 -1.76 4.64 8.97
CA GLY A 152 -2.34 4.66 10.31
C GLY A 152 -1.52 3.90 11.37
N GLU A 153 -0.44 3.21 10.98
CA GLU A 153 0.42 2.46 11.91
C GLU A 153 1.30 3.37 12.80
N THR A 154 1.51 4.62 12.37
CA THR A 154 2.57 5.50 12.87
C THR A 154 2.27 6.15 14.24
N ASP A 155 1.01 6.26 14.66
CA ASP A 155 0.59 7.26 15.66
C ASP A 155 0.91 6.93 17.14
N GLU A 156 0.82 5.67 17.58
CA GLU A 156 1.01 5.34 19.01
C GLU A 156 2.49 5.27 19.43
N SER A 157 3.37 4.76 18.56
CA SER A 157 4.77 4.48 18.93
C SER A 157 5.71 5.68 18.80
N LEU A 158 5.34 6.70 18.02
CA LEU A 158 6.21 7.83 17.71
C LEU A 158 6.07 9.04 18.65
N GLN A 159 5.11 9.09 19.58
CA GLN A 159 4.90 10.29 20.42
C GLN A 159 6.18 10.71 21.19
N ILE A 160 6.87 9.75 21.81
CA ILE A 160 8.15 9.96 22.50
C ILE A 160 9.25 10.45 21.53
N VAL A 161 9.32 9.83 20.34
CA VAL A 161 10.33 10.15 19.31
C VAL A 161 10.09 11.56 18.75
N ARG A 162 8.83 11.91 18.50
CA ARG A 162 8.38 13.23 18.05
C ARG A 162 8.71 14.31 19.07
N GLN A 163 8.35 14.12 20.34
CA GLN A 163 8.69 15.07 21.40
C GLN A 163 10.20 15.27 21.51
N ALA A 164 10.99 14.19 21.42
CA ALA A 164 12.45 14.26 21.45
C ALA A 164 13.03 14.99 20.22
N PHE A 165 12.44 14.79 19.04
CA PHE A 165 12.80 15.47 17.79
C PHE A 165 12.49 16.97 17.84
N GLU A 166 11.25 17.36 18.14
CA GLU A 166 10.86 18.77 18.25
C GLU A 166 11.71 19.49 19.31
N ARG A 167 11.97 18.84 20.45
CA ARG A 167 12.82 19.38 21.51
C ARG A 167 14.26 19.60 21.03
N LEU A 168 14.80 18.70 20.21
CA LEU A 168 16.14 18.82 19.65
C LEU A 168 16.21 19.98 18.63
N GLU A 169 15.20 20.14 17.76
CA GLU A 169 15.16 21.25 16.80
C GLU A 169 15.10 22.62 17.49
N ARG A 170 14.22 22.78 18.48
CA ARG A 170 14.16 24.01 19.32
C ARG A 170 15.53 24.32 19.93
N LEU A 171 16.22 23.30 20.45
CA LEU A 171 17.56 23.42 21.05
C LEU A 171 18.68 23.73 20.03
N GLU A 172 18.54 23.35 18.77
CA GLU A 172 19.51 23.65 17.71
C GLU A 172 19.27 25.04 17.10
N ASN A 173 18.02 25.50 17.09
CA ASN A 173 17.62 26.86 16.70
C ASN A 173 17.93 27.94 17.76
N GLY A 174 18.47 27.56 18.92
CA GLY A 174 18.85 28.49 19.99
C GLY A 174 17.72 28.85 20.97
N GLU A 175 16.59 28.14 20.92
CA GLU A 175 15.48 28.33 21.86
C GLU A 175 15.78 27.61 23.19
N GLU A 176 16.62 28.24 24.02
CA GLU A 176 16.79 27.82 25.41
C GLU A 176 15.52 28.14 26.20
N SER A 177 14.67 27.11 26.37
CA SER A 177 13.53 27.17 27.28
C SER A 177 14.00 27.61 28.68
N GLY A 178 13.48 28.75 29.14
CA GLY A 178 13.95 29.42 30.35
C GLY A 178 13.86 28.50 31.57
N SER A 179 14.98 28.33 32.27
CA SER A 179 15.09 27.52 33.49
C SER A 179 14.22 28.09 34.62
N VAL A 180 12.95 27.67 34.69
CA VAL A 180 12.13 27.82 35.89
C VAL A 180 12.53 26.74 36.88
N GLY A 181 13.55 27.03 37.69
CA GLY A 181 14.02 26.09 38.69
C GLY A 181 13.07 26.00 39.89
N SER A 182 12.52 24.81 40.17
CA SER A 182 12.36 24.26 41.53
C SER A 182 11.65 22.89 41.48
N GLY A 183 12.08 21.94 42.32
CA GLY A 183 11.30 20.74 42.64
C GLY A 183 11.78 19.43 42.00
N SER A 184 12.73 18.75 42.63
CA SER A 184 13.13 17.38 42.24
C SER A 184 11.97 16.37 42.36
N LYS A 185 11.57 15.79 41.23
CA LYS A 185 11.07 14.40 41.16
C LYS A 185 11.76 13.70 39.98
N ARG A 186 12.68 12.78 40.29
CA ARG A 186 13.38 11.97 39.27
C ARG A 186 12.36 11.11 38.51
N PRO A 187 12.32 11.12 37.16
CA PRO A 187 11.60 10.12 36.41
C PRO A 187 12.24 8.73 36.63
N ARG A 188 11.48 7.67 36.38
CA ARG A 188 11.95 6.28 36.59
C ARG A 188 12.94 5.89 35.49
N SER A 189 14.03 5.27 35.93
CA SER A 189 15.16 4.75 35.16
C SER A 189 14.84 4.15 33.78
N LEU A 190 15.33 4.80 32.72
CA LEU A 190 15.63 4.18 31.41
C LEU A 190 17.05 4.52 30.88
N VAL A 191 17.89 5.17 31.69
CA VAL A 191 19.32 5.40 31.39
C VAL A 191 20.13 5.08 32.64
N ASN A 192 20.76 3.90 32.65
CA ASN A 192 21.90 3.64 33.52
C ASN A 192 23.14 4.22 32.87
N ASP A 193 23.93 4.94 33.67
CA ASP A 193 25.37 5.15 33.53
C ASP A 193 25.90 5.37 32.11
N VAL A 194 25.86 6.64 31.67
CA VAL A 194 26.83 7.14 30.70
C VAL A 194 27.56 8.30 31.37
N ASP A 195 28.80 8.04 31.77
CA ASP A 195 29.65 9.01 32.45
C ASP A 195 29.81 10.31 31.65
N ASN A 196 30.06 11.39 32.40
CA ASN A 196 30.45 12.68 31.84
C ASN A 196 31.94 12.62 31.48
N ASP A 197 32.23 12.45 30.20
CA ASP A 197 33.45 12.98 29.60
C ASP A 197 33.08 13.83 28.37
N ASP A 198 33.92 14.83 28.15
CA ASP A 198 33.79 15.93 27.18
C ASP A 198 34.22 15.48 25.77
N ASP A 199 34.40 16.45 24.86
CA ASP A 199 35.11 16.35 23.58
C ASP A 199 34.29 15.90 22.34
N GLY A 200 33.88 16.89 21.55
CA GLY A 200 34.45 17.05 20.20
C GLY A 200 33.97 16.21 19.01
N GLU A 201 33.71 16.93 17.91
CA GLU A 201 33.75 16.47 16.51
C GLU A 201 32.66 15.50 15.99
N GLY A 202 32.34 15.65 14.70
CA GLY A 202 31.22 14.97 14.05
C GLY A 202 31.55 13.55 13.58
N LEU A 203 30.58 12.64 13.72
CA LEU A 203 30.70 11.26 13.24
C LEU A 203 29.85 11.02 11.98
N THR A 204 30.37 11.45 10.83
CA THR A 204 30.14 10.72 9.59
C THR A 204 31.02 9.47 9.62
N MET A 205 30.45 8.26 9.63
CA MET A 205 31.24 7.03 9.46
C MET A 205 30.81 6.23 8.25
N SER A 206 31.74 6.15 7.30
CA SER A 206 31.63 5.46 6.02
C SER A 206 31.96 3.97 6.16
N LEU A 207 31.42 3.14 5.26
CA LEU A 207 31.79 1.73 5.13
C LEU A 207 33.25 1.57 4.71
N VAL A 208 34.05 0.78 5.44
CA VAL A 208 35.19 0.03 4.86
C VAL A 208 35.33 -1.36 5.49
N HIS A 209 35.78 -2.31 4.67
CA HIS A 209 35.96 -3.74 4.91
C HIS A 209 37.24 -4.16 5.68
N ARG A 210 37.09 -5.22 6.52
CA ARG A 210 37.84 -6.51 6.51
C ARG A 210 39.29 -6.65 7.10
N ALA A 211 39.51 -7.86 7.65
CA ALA A 211 40.75 -8.51 8.15
C ALA A 211 41.31 -7.99 9.50
N GLY A 212 41.91 -8.79 10.39
CA GLY A 212 42.19 -10.25 10.43
C GLY A 212 43.11 -10.61 11.64
N ASP A 213 43.41 -11.91 11.87
CA ASP A 213 44.24 -12.50 12.97
C ASP A 213 43.68 -12.40 14.42
N GLY A 214 43.88 -13.38 15.33
CA GLY A 214 44.47 -14.73 15.23
C GLY A 214 44.77 -15.38 16.61
N ASN A 215 44.56 -16.71 16.76
CA ASN A 215 44.69 -17.57 17.98
C ASN A 215 43.76 -17.21 19.18
N GLY A 216 43.19 -18.09 20.02
CA GLY A 216 43.23 -19.56 20.21
C GLY A 216 42.48 -19.93 21.53
N ASP A 217 42.05 -21.15 21.89
CA ASP A 217 42.08 -22.49 21.25
C ASP A 217 40.96 -23.42 21.85
N ASP A 218 40.56 -24.46 21.10
CA ASP A 218 39.90 -25.74 21.48
C ASP A 218 38.69 -25.86 22.45
N GLN A 219 37.48 -26.09 21.89
CA GLN A 219 36.71 -27.37 21.99
C GLN A 219 35.41 -27.37 21.15
N ASP A 220 34.97 -28.57 20.70
CA ASP A 220 33.92 -28.85 19.68
C ASP A 220 33.15 -30.16 20.07
N PRO A 221 31.99 -30.57 19.48
CA PRO A 221 30.86 -29.88 18.82
C PRO A 221 29.47 -30.10 19.52
N THR A 222 28.41 -29.56 18.91
CA THR A 222 26.99 -30.03 18.83
C THR A 222 25.89 -29.25 19.57
N GLN A 223 25.17 -28.38 18.84
CA GLN A 223 23.70 -28.40 18.62
C GLN A 223 23.21 -27.15 17.85
N PRO A 224 22.15 -27.23 17.02
CA PRO A 224 21.61 -26.07 16.31
C PRO A 224 20.70 -25.22 17.21
N SER A 225 20.85 -23.89 17.17
CA SER A 225 20.04 -22.94 17.93
C SER A 225 18.73 -22.58 17.20
N LEU A 226 17.61 -22.68 17.92
CA LEU A 226 16.27 -22.23 17.50
C LEU A 226 16.14 -20.69 17.56
N PRO A 227 15.29 -20.06 16.73
CA PRO A 227 14.99 -18.64 16.83
C PRO A 227 14.11 -18.32 18.07
N PRO A 228 14.18 -17.09 18.61
CA PRO A 228 13.47 -16.71 19.83
C PRO A 228 11.96 -16.51 19.58
N ALA A 229 11.12 -17.15 20.41
CA ALA A 229 9.67 -17.07 20.30
C ALA A 229 9.13 -15.68 20.71
N ARG A 230 8.41 -15.00 19.78
CA ARG A 230 7.63 -13.79 20.08
C ARG A 230 6.28 -14.19 20.70
N ARG A 231 5.86 -13.45 21.74
CA ARG A 231 4.64 -13.75 22.53
C ARG A 231 3.37 -13.41 21.74
N ARG A 232 2.53 -14.42 21.51
CA ARG A 232 1.11 -14.25 21.12
C ARG A 232 0.33 -13.42 22.14
N ARG A 233 -0.63 -12.64 21.65
CA ARG A 233 -1.86 -12.30 22.38
C ARG A 233 -3.06 -12.60 21.49
N THR A 234 -3.86 -13.56 21.93
CA THR A 234 -5.18 -13.91 21.37
C THR A 234 -6.20 -13.78 22.48
N GLY A 235 -7.39 -13.22 22.22
CA GLY A 235 -8.46 -13.20 23.23
C GLY A 235 -9.56 -12.18 22.99
N MET A 236 -10.48 -12.50 22.07
CA MET A 236 -11.88 -12.11 22.19
C MET A 236 -12.52 -12.95 23.32
N ASP A 237 -13.46 -12.40 24.09
CA ASP A 237 -14.79 -13.03 24.37
C ASP A 237 -15.57 -12.46 25.58
N THR A 238 -16.77 -11.96 25.25
CA THR A 238 -18.08 -12.10 25.95
C THR A 238 -18.37 -11.56 27.36
N ASP A 239 -19.59 -11.00 27.46
CA ASP A 239 -20.31 -10.48 28.62
C ASP A 239 -20.46 -11.41 29.84
N VAL A 240 -20.51 -10.81 31.04
CA VAL A 240 -21.38 -11.25 32.15
C VAL A 240 -21.89 -10.03 32.92
N SER A 241 -23.20 -9.97 33.20
CA SER A 241 -23.87 -8.91 33.98
C SER A 241 -24.13 -9.31 35.43
N VAL A 242 -24.00 -8.37 36.38
CA VAL A 242 -24.68 -8.39 37.71
C VAL A 242 -24.90 -6.95 38.21
N ASP A 243 -26.15 -6.61 38.53
CA ASP A 243 -26.53 -5.34 39.19
C ASP A 243 -26.22 -5.33 40.70
N ALA A 244 -25.84 -4.17 41.26
CA ALA A 244 -26.11 -3.82 42.66
C ALA A 244 -26.05 -2.30 42.92
N ASP A 245 -27.23 -1.73 43.09
CA ASP A 245 -27.59 -0.41 43.62
C ASP A 245 -26.73 0.12 44.80
N ALA A 246 -26.32 1.40 44.70
CA ALA A 246 -26.22 2.30 45.86
C ALA A 246 -26.33 3.78 45.42
N SER A 247 -27.55 4.30 45.34
CA SER A 247 -27.83 5.73 45.13
C SER A 247 -27.30 6.65 46.25
N PHE A 248 -26.73 7.82 45.91
CA PHE A 248 -26.79 9.02 46.76
C PHE A 248 -26.71 10.31 45.91
N ASP A 249 -27.69 11.19 46.12
CA ASP A 249 -27.83 12.52 45.50
C ASP A 249 -27.15 13.63 46.32
N HIS A 250 -27.07 14.82 45.73
CA HIS A 250 -26.69 16.13 46.30
C HIS A 250 -25.18 16.38 46.56
N ALA A 251 -24.65 17.59 46.36
CA ALA A 251 -25.21 18.82 45.74
C ALA A 251 -24.08 19.69 45.17
N ASN A 252 -24.44 20.69 44.36
CA ASN A 252 -23.52 21.76 43.95
C ASN A 252 -23.08 22.58 45.18
N ASP A 253 -21.80 22.93 45.24
CA ASP A 253 -21.34 24.17 45.85
C ASP A 253 -20.39 24.84 44.84
N ASP A 254 -20.65 26.11 44.56
CA ASP A 254 -19.81 26.95 43.70
C ASP A 254 -18.55 27.37 44.50
N ASP A 255 -17.37 27.29 43.90
CA ASP A 255 -16.22 28.08 44.35
C ASP A 255 -15.47 28.67 43.15
N ASP A 256 -15.59 30.00 43.05
CA ASP A 256 -15.05 30.84 41.98
C ASP A 256 -13.53 31.00 42.14
N ASN A 257 -12.76 30.44 41.21
CA ASN A 257 -11.37 30.84 40.97
C ASN A 257 -11.16 31.04 39.47
N GLY A 258 -10.51 32.16 39.15
CA GLY A 258 -10.50 32.73 37.81
C GLY A 258 -9.74 31.94 36.73
N PRO A 259 -9.70 32.47 35.50
CA PRO A 259 -9.09 31.78 34.37
C PRO A 259 -7.56 31.85 34.45
N ASP A 260 -6.96 30.92 35.19
CA ASP A 260 -5.54 30.61 35.08
C ASP A 260 -5.28 30.01 33.69
N GLY A 261 -5.06 30.92 32.73
CA GLY A 261 -4.63 30.63 31.37
C GLY A 261 -3.21 30.10 31.36
N ASN A 262 -3.04 28.86 31.82
CA ASN A 262 -1.84 28.07 31.66
C ASN A 262 -2.23 26.67 31.22
N SER A 263 -2.50 26.52 29.91
CA SER A 263 -2.43 25.24 29.23
C SER A 263 -0.98 24.77 29.27
N SER A 264 -0.56 24.24 30.43
CA SER A 264 0.68 23.51 30.53
C SER A 264 0.55 22.34 29.58
N ASP A 265 1.32 22.35 28.49
CA ASP A 265 1.55 21.16 27.69
C ASP A 265 1.95 20.05 28.67
N GLN A 266 1.04 19.11 28.89
CA GLN A 266 1.31 18.01 29.81
C GLN A 266 2.36 17.16 29.12
N ASP A 267 3.57 17.22 29.67
CA ASP A 267 4.72 16.42 29.29
C ASP A 267 4.81 15.25 30.30
N PRO A 268 3.99 14.20 30.16
CA PRO A 268 3.96 13.08 31.10
C PRO A 268 5.28 12.31 31.12
N ASP A 269 6.01 12.34 30.00
CA ASP A 269 7.26 11.63 29.78
C ASP A 269 8.50 12.43 30.24
N GLY A 270 8.34 13.74 30.48
CA GLY A 270 9.41 14.66 30.90
C GLY A 270 10.40 15.03 29.80
N ILE A 271 10.01 14.86 28.53
CA ILE A 271 10.92 14.94 27.37
C ILE A 271 11.41 16.37 27.12
N ASN A 272 10.62 17.40 27.41
CA ASN A 272 11.08 18.79 27.29
C ASN A 272 12.20 19.13 28.29
N GLN A 273 12.32 18.37 29.39
CA GLN A 273 13.40 18.55 30.37
C GLN A 273 14.68 17.77 30.02
N LEU A 274 14.66 16.91 29.00
CA LEU A 274 15.81 16.11 28.61
C LEU A 274 16.94 16.96 27.98
N PRO A 275 18.22 16.62 28.24
CA PRO A 275 19.37 17.25 27.59
C PRO A 275 19.49 16.82 26.12
N LYS A 276 20.14 17.64 25.27
CA LYS A 276 20.36 17.37 23.82
C LYS A 276 20.84 15.93 23.55
N ARG A 277 21.76 15.40 24.38
CA ARG A 277 22.29 14.02 24.27
C ARG A 277 21.20 12.96 24.42
N ALA A 278 20.27 13.12 25.35
CA ALA A 278 19.19 12.15 25.58
C ALA A 278 18.17 12.18 24.43
N CYS A 279 17.78 13.37 23.95
CA CYS A 279 16.93 13.49 22.75
C CYS A 279 17.57 12.80 21.53
N ARG A 280 18.88 13.02 21.31
CA ARG A 280 19.64 12.34 20.25
C ARG A 280 19.69 10.83 20.41
N LEU A 281 19.77 10.30 21.64
CA LEU A 281 19.74 8.85 21.90
C LEU A 281 18.37 8.24 21.58
N ILE A 282 17.26 8.89 21.95
CA ILE A 282 15.89 8.43 21.62
C ILE A 282 15.70 8.35 20.09
N ILE A 283 16.13 9.38 19.37
CA ILE A 283 16.07 9.44 17.90
C ILE A 283 16.99 8.38 17.27
N ALA A 284 18.20 8.19 17.82
CA ALA A 284 19.12 7.16 17.34
C ALA A 284 18.56 5.75 17.56
N GLU A 285 17.95 5.46 18.72
CA GLU A 285 17.32 4.17 19.00
C GLU A 285 16.19 3.87 18.00
N HIS A 286 15.34 4.87 17.69
CA HIS A 286 14.27 4.74 16.70
C HIS A 286 14.80 4.25 15.34
N TYR A 287 15.86 4.87 14.80
CA TYR A 287 16.48 4.44 13.54
C TYR A 287 17.32 3.15 13.66
N GLN A 288 17.86 2.84 14.84
CA GLN A 288 18.65 1.61 15.08
C GLN A 288 17.81 0.33 15.09
N ARG A 289 16.47 0.43 15.18
CA ARG A 289 15.55 -0.72 15.08
C ARG A 289 15.58 -1.43 13.72
N GLY A 290 16.20 -0.80 12.70
CA GLY A 290 16.34 -1.34 11.36
C GLY A 290 15.23 -0.86 10.41
N GLN A 291 15.34 -1.27 9.15
CA GLN A 291 14.30 -1.03 8.16
C GLN A 291 13.19 -2.07 8.29
N TYR A 292 11.95 -1.62 8.08
CA TYR A 292 10.77 -2.45 7.98
C TYR A 292 9.84 -1.85 6.92
N TYR A 293 8.68 -2.46 6.69
CA TYR A 293 7.73 -2.03 5.68
C TYR A 293 6.35 -1.84 6.31
N GLY A 294 5.64 -0.80 5.87
CA GLY A 294 4.19 -0.66 6.03
C GLY A 294 3.47 -1.12 4.77
N GLN A 295 2.22 -0.68 4.62
CA GLN A 295 1.32 -1.03 3.52
C GLN A 295 1.91 -0.71 2.14
N ALA A 296 1.71 -1.64 1.18
CA ALA A 296 2.09 -1.45 -0.22
C ALA A 296 1.44 -0.19 -0.83
N THR A 297 2.22 0.53 -1.62
CA THR A 297 1.84 1.80 -2.26
C THR A 297 0.61 1.62 -3.17
N ALA A 298 0.47 0.45 -3.81
CA ALA A 298 -0.65 0.16 -4.69
C ALA A 298 -1.95 -0.05 -3.90
N VAL A 299 -1.86 -0.55 -2.66
CA VAL A 299 -3.00 -0.70 -1.74
C VAL A 299 -3.45 0.67 -1.25
N THR A 300 -2.51 1.53 -0.83
CA THR A 300 -2.76 2.92 -0.44
C THR A 300 -3.51 3.70 -1.54
N LEU A 301 -3.10 3.56 -2.81
CA LEU A 301 -3.80 4.18 -3.94
C LEU A 301 -5.11 3.48 -4.32
N TYR A 302 -5.29 2.20 -4.01
CA TYR A 302 -6.58 1.53 -4.16
C TYR A 302 -7.60 2.06 -3.15
N ILE A 303 -7.19 2.27 -1.90
CA ILE A 303 -8.02 2.89 -0.85
C ILE A 303 -8.45 4.30 -1.27
N LEU A 304 -7.54 5.10 -1.84
CA LEU A 304 -7.91 6.38 -2.45
C LEU A 304 -8.96 6.21 -3.57
N ALA A 305 -8.80 5.23 -4.47
CA ALA A 305 -9.76 5.00 -5.55
C ALA A 305 -11.16 4.59 -5.02
N LEU A 306 -11.21 3.80 -3.94
CA LEU A 306 -12.45 3.44 -3.24
C LEU A 306 -13.14 4.67 -2.62
N GLN A 307 -12.40 5.53 -1.92
CA GLN A 307 -12.95 6.75 -1.32
C GLN A 307 -13.53 7.71 -2.36
N LEU A 308 -12.86 7.81 -3.52
CA LEU A 308 -13.37 8.56 -4.66
C LEU A 308 -14.55 7.88 -5.37
N SER A 309 -14.89 6.63 -5.02
CA SER A 309 -15.87 5.77 -5.72
C SER A 309 -15.59 5.65 -7.22
N ARG A 310 -14.31 5.45 -7.56
CA ARG A 310 -13.76 5.39 -8.93
C ARG A 310 -12.90 4.16 -9.16
N GLU A 311 -13.05 3.16 -8.31
CA GLU A 311 -12.37 1.88 -8.39
C GLU A 311 -12.72 1.12 -9.68
N THR A 312 -11.79 0.30 -10.15
CA THR A 312 -12.01 -0.59 -11.30
C THR A 312 -11.35 -1.95 -11.06
N THR A 313 -11.80 -2.97 -11.78
CA THR A 313 -11.20 -4.31 -11.75
C THR A 313 -9.69 -4.29 -12.01
N ASP A 314 -9.22 -3.44 -12.92
CA ASP A 314 -7.79 -3.30 -13.21
C ASP A 314 -7.03 -2.69 -12.01
N MET A 315 -7.62 -1.71 -11.31
CA MET A 315 -7.03 -1.13 -10.10
C MET A 315 -6.93 -2.16 -8.97
N LEU A 316 -7.96 -2.99 -8.79
CA LEU A 316 -7.94 -4.09 -7.81
C LEU A 316 -6.85 -5.11 -8.14
N TRP A 317 -6.69 -5.44 -9.43
CA TRP A 317 -5.61 -6.31 -9.88
C TRP A 317 -4.22 -5.72 -9.59
N PHE A 318 -4.03 -4.42 -9.82
CA PHE A 318 -2.77 -3.73 -9.46
C PHE A 318 -2.52 -3.74 -7.95
N ALA A 319 -3.55 -3.59 -7.11
CA ALA A 319 -3.44 -3.69 -5.66
C ALA A 319 -3.05 -5.12 -5.20
N ILE A 320 -3.68 -6.16 -5.77
CA ILE A 320 -3.33 -7.57 -5.54
C ILE A 320 -1.86 -7.85 -5.89
N VAL A 321 -1.36 -7.30 -7.01
CA VAL A 321 0.05 -7.48 -7.42
C VAL A 321 1.01 -6.77 -6.45
N GLY A 322 0.70 -5.54 -6.00
CA GLY A 322 1.51 -4.82 -5.01
C GLY A 322 1.59 -5.53 -3.66
N LEU A 323 0.44 -6.00 -3.13
CA LEU A 323 0.37 -6.81 -1.92
C LEU A 323 1.19 -8.10 -2.05
N THR A 324 0.99 -8.85 -3.13
CA THR A 324 1.68 -10.13 -3.36
C THR A 324 3.18 -9.91 -3.53
N HIS A 325 3.61 -8.79 -4.11
CA HIS A 325 5.03 -8.42 -4.19
C HIS A 325 5.67 -8.23 -2.81
N GLN A 326 5.01 -7.53 -1.87
CA GLN A 326 5.51 -7.42 -0.49
C GLN A 326 5.59 -8.77 0.22
N PHE A 327 4.54 -9.59 0.11
CA PHE A 327 4.51 -10.92 0.75
C PHE A 327 5.59 -11.87 0.21
N LEU A 328 5.86 -11.85 -1.09
CA LEU A 328 6.95 -12.66 -1.69
C LEU A 328 8.35 -12.21 -1.29
N LEU A 329 8.52 -10.97 -0.82
CA LEU A 329 9.78 -10.43 -0.32
C LEU A 329 9.93 -10.50 1.20
N ASP A 330 8.99 -11.13 1.92
CA ASP A 330 8.97 -11.19 3.41
C ASP A 330 8.90 -9.79 4.05
N HIS A 331 8.28 -8.82 3.34
CA HIS A 331 8.09 -7.45 3.83
C HIS A 331 6.86 -7.30 4.74
N ILE A 332 5.86 -8.18 4.56
CA ILE A 332 4.65 -8.29 5.39
C ILE A 332 4.47 -9.76 5.78
N ASP A 333 3.84 -10.03 6.91
CA ASP A 333 3.66 -11.41 7.38
C ASP A 333 2.42 -12.10 6.77
N GLU A 334 2.21 -13.36 7.15
CA GLU A 334 1.09 -14.17 6.65
C GLU A 334 -0.27 -13.70 7.20
N GLU A 335 -0.34 -13.12 8.40
CA GLU A 335 -1.57 -12.59 9.00
C GLU A 335 -2.02 -11.31 8.27
N ASP A 336 -1.09 -10.38 8.03
CA ASP A 336 -1.32 -9.16 7.25
C ASP A 336 -1.74 -9.47 5.80
N TYR A 337 -1.02 -10.39 5.14
CA TYR A 337 -1.33 -10.80 3.77
C TYR A 337 -2.74 -11.40 3.64
N TRP A 338 -3.09 -12.37 4.49
CA TRP A 338 -4.42 -12.99 4.42
C TRP A 338 -5.55 -12.04 4.84
N GLY A 339 -5.29 -11.13 5.78
CA GLY A 339 -6.22 -10.06 6.13
C GLY A 339 -6.60 -9.20 4.91
N GLN A 340 -5.60 -8.76 4.14
CA GLN A 340 -5.85 -7.98 2.94
C GLN A 340 -6.45 -8.81 1.78
N VAL A 341 -6.10 -10.10 1.65
CA VAL A 341 -6.72 -11.02 0.69
C VAL A 341 -8.21 -11.25 0.98
N GLN A 342 -8.63 -11.30 2.24
CA GLN A 342 -10.05 -11.38 2.59
C GLN A 342 -10.80 -10.13 2.11
N ILE A 343 -10.27 -8.94 2.38
CA ILE A 343 -10.84 -7.65 1.92
C ILE A 343 -10.97 -7.65 0.38
N TYR A 344 -9.96 -8.13 -0.35
CA TYR A 344 -10.03 -8.24 -1.81
C TYR A 344 -11.02 -9.31 -2.31
N THR A 345 -11.25 -10.36 -1.54
CA THR A 345 -12.25 -11.39 -1.87
C THR A 345 -13.66 -10.82 -1.78
N ASP A 346 -13.97 -10.12 -0.67
CA ASP A 346 -15.25 -9.42 -0.48
C ASP A 346 -15.48 -8.36 -1.58
N GLU A 347 -14.41 -7.67 -1.97
CA GLU A 347 -14.43 -6.67 -3.05
C GLU A 347 -14.67 -7.29 -4.45
N VAL A 348 -14.10 -8.45 -4.75
CA VAL A 348 -14.42 -9.21 -5.97
C VAL A 348 -15.89 -9.63 -5.98
N GLU A 349 -16.45 -10.07 -4.85
CA GLU A 349 -17.88 -10.41 -4.75
C GLU A 349 -18.78 -9.18 -4.93
N ARG A 350 -18.37 -8.00 -4.45
CA ARG A 350 -19.06 -6.71 -4.67
C ARG A 350 -19.06 -6.30 -6.14
N LEU A 351 -17.92 -6.40 -6.82
CA LEU A 351 -17.77 -6.02 -8.24
C LEU A 351 -18.42 -7.02 -9.21
N PHE A 352 -18.45 -8.31 -8.84
CA PHE A 352 -18.99 -9.40 -9.68
C PHE A 352 -20.10 -10.19 -8.95
N PRO A 353 -21.25 -9.55 -8.63
CA PRO A 353 -22.34 -10.22 -7.92
C PRO A 353 -22.85 -11.43 -8.73
N THR A 354 -22.90 -12.59 -8.10
CA THR A 354 -23.35 -13.82 -8.75
C THR A 354 -24.84 -13.73 -9.06
N VAL A 355 -25.20 -13.52 -10.34
CA VAL A 355 -26.59 -13.54 -10.78
C VAL A 355 -27.15 -14.96 -10.66
N VAL A 356 -27.93 -15.20 -9.60
CA VAL A 356 -28.66 -16.46 -9.41
C VAL A 356 -29.79 -16.52 -10.45
N ALA A 357 -29.57 -17.29 -11.51
CA ALA A 357 -30.59 -17.56 -12.51
C ALA A 357 -31.71 -18.47 -11.95
N GLY A 358 -32.74 -17.87 -11.36
CA GLY A 358 -34.05 -18.51 -11.20
C GLY A 358 -34.64 -18.53 -9.78
N ALA A 359 -35.28 -17.43 -9.39
CA ALA A 359 -36.55 -17.48 -8.67
C ALA A 359 -37.59 -16.79 -9.56
N GLY A 360 -38.27 -17.58 -10.39
CA GLY A 360 -39.31 -17.06 -11.29
C GLY A 360 -40.63 -16.93 -10.55
N ASP A 361 -40.88 -15.76 -9.96
CA ASP A 361 -42.20 -15.45 -9.40
C ASP A 361 -43.21 -15.30 -10.54
N GLY A 362 -44.16 -16.22 -10.57
CA GLY A 362 -45.23 -16.25 -11.57
C GLY A 362 -46.35 -15.27 -11.23
N GLU A 363 -46.17 -13.99 -11.55
CA GLU A 363 -47.30 -13.05 -11.61
C GLU A 363 -47.90 -12.97 -13.02
N SER A 364 -49.04 -13.63 -13.18
CA SER A 364 -49.92 -13.51 -14.35
C SER A 364 -50.64 -12.15 -14.37
N GLY A 365 -49.90 -11.08 -14.67
CA GLY A 365 -50.40 -9.71 -14.82
C GLY A 365 -50.99 -9.44 -16.21
N ASN A 366 -52.28 -9.73 -16.40
CA ASN A 366 -52.99 -9.46 -17.66
C ASN A 366 -53.26 -7.95 -17.85
N LEU A 367 -52.54 -7.28 -18.76
CA LEU A 367 -52.88 -5.93 -19.23
C LEU A 367 -52.93 -5.85 -20.77
N ASN A 368 -54.15 -5.70 -21.28
CA ASN A 368 -54.47 -5.50 -22.68
C ASN A 368 -54.53 -3.99 -22.97
N GLY A 369 -53.74 -3.45 -23.93
CA GLY A 369 -53.52 -1.99 -23.99
C GLY A 369 -52.80 -1.40 -25.21
N ASN A 370 -53.14 -1.85 -26.42
CA ASN A 370 -53.04 -1.14 -27.73
C ASN A 370 -52.15 0.13 -27.88
N GLY A 371 -51.11 0.07 -28.73
CA GLY A 371 -50.40 1.24 -29.28
C GLY A 371 -49.30 0.84 -30.30
N GLY A 372 -49.34 1.40 -31.52
CA GLY A 372 -48.37 1.08 -32.59
C GLY A 372 -47.00 1.79 -32.42
N GLY A 373 -45.99 1.53 -33.24
CA GLY A 373 -45.87 0.62 -34.39
C GLY A 373 -44.75 1.06 -35.35
N ILE A 374 -44.40 0.22 -36.33
CA ILE A 374 -43.50 0.48 -37.48
C ILE A 374 -41.99 0.62 -37.10
N GLY A 375 -41.05 -0.11 -37.72
CA GLY A 375 -41.23 -1.12 -38.76
C GLY A 375 -39.97 -1.92 -39.10
N GLU A 376 -40.18 -3.03 -39.80
CA GLU A 376 -39.16 -3.84 -40.46
C GLU A 376 -38.55 -3.11 -41.67
N TYR A 377 -37.28 -3.37 -41.95
CA TYR A 377 -36.71 -3.74 -43.26
C TYR A 377 -35.32 -4.36 -42.96
N GLY A 378 -34.82 -5.37 -43.66
CA GLY A 378 -35.28 -5.97 -44.90
C GLY A 378 -34.05 -6.33 -45.74
N ASP A 379 -33.71 -7.62 -45.76
CA ASP A 379 -32.47 -8.15 -46.35
C ASP A 379 -32.41 -8.00 -47.88
N VAL A 380 -31.25 -7.67 -48.45
CA VAL A 380 -30.97 -7.79 -49.90
C VAL A 380 -29.48 -7.93 -50.22
N ASN A 381 -29.14 -9.04 -50.87
CA ASN A 381 -27.87 -9.25 -51.58
C ASN A 381 -27.76 -8.37 -52.83
N GLU A 382 -26.54 -7.99 -53.21
CA GLU A 382 -26.20 -7.72 -54.61
C GLU A 382 -24.85 -8.38 -54.99
N ALA A 383 -24.74 -8.86 -56.22
CA ALA A 383 -23.71 -9.80 -56.67
C ALA A 383 -22.84 -9.25 -57.81
N ALA A 384 -21.55 -9.65 -57.85
CA ALA A 384 -20.64 -9.35 -58.96
C ALA A 384 -20.05 -10.63 -59.61
N LYS A 385 -20.41 -10.83 -60.88
CA LYS A 385 -19.79 -11.74 -61.89
C LYS A 385 -18.39 -11.23 -62.29
N LYS A 386 -17.48 -11.93 -63.02
CA LYS A 386 -17.29 -13.32 -63.53
C LYS A 386 -15.85 -13.44 -64.08
N GLY A 387 -15.36 -14.68 -64.30
CA GLY A 387 -14.18 -14.99 -65.14
C GLY A 387 -13.30 -16.07 -64.48
N ASP A 388 -13.24 -17.37 -64.81
CA ASP A 388 -13.46 -18.23 -66.00
C ASP A 388 -12.13 -18.83 -66.51
N GLY A 389 -12.10 -20.15 -66.78
CA GLY A 389 -10.97 -20.86 -67.44
C GLY A 389 -10.35 -22.10 -66.74
N SER A 390 -10.70 -23.32 -67.23
CA SER A 390 -9.95 -24.62 -67.23
C SER A 390 -9.33 -25.17 -65.91
N GLY A 391 -9.61 -26.39 -65.44
CA GLY A 391 -9.27 -27.71 -66.06
C GLY A 391 -8.05 -28.28 -65.30
N ASP A 392 -8.00 -29.50 -64.75
CA ASP A 392 -8.31 -30.81 -65.36
C ASP A 392 -8.54 -31.93 -64.29
N THR A 393 -8.92 -33.13 -64.71
CA THR A 393 -9.26 -34.29 -63.84
C THR A 393 -8.07 -35.15 -63.37
N MET A 394 -8.17 -35.80 -62.19
CA MET A 394 -8.15 -37.28 -62.10
C MET A 394 -8.43 -37.87 -60.69
N ASP A 395 -9.07 -39.04 -60.71
CA ASP A 395 -9.47 -39.92 -59.59
C ASP A 395 -8.36 -40.91 -59.16
N ARG A 396 -8.40 -41.38 -57.89
CA ARG A 396 -7.85 -42.69 -57.44
C ARG A 396 -8.35 -43.15 -56.06
N THR A 397 -9.56 -43.71 -56.05
CA THR A 397 -9.96 -45.00 -55.42
C THR A 397 -9.13 -45.68 -54.28
N HIS A 398 -9.86 -46.16 -53.25
CA HIS A 398 -9.41 -47.11 -52.18
C HIS A 398 -9.25 -48.57 -52.67
N PRO A 399 -8.74 -49.53 -51.85
CA PRO A 399 -9.50 -50.24 -50.77
C PRO A 399 -8.78 -50.18 -49.40
N GLY A 400 -9.41 -50.37 -48.21
CA GLY A 400 -10.13 -51.55 -47.70
C GLY A 400 -9.13 -52.56 -47.08
N GLY A 401 -9.25 -53.10 -45.86
CA GLY A 401 -10.21 -52.97 -44.75
C GLY A 401 -10.02 -54.18 -43.80
N LEU A 402 -10.48 -54.14 -42.54
CA LEU A 402 -10.86 -55.31 -41.70
C LEU A 402 -11.27 -54.85 -40.29
N ALA A 403 -12.25 -55.55 -39.70
CA ALA A 403 -12.78 -55.30 -38.37
C ALA A 403 -12.82 -56.61 -37.56
N THR A 404 -12.70 -56.52 -36.24
CA THR A 404 -13.16 -57.56 -35.30
C THR A 404 -13.59 -56.90 -33.99
N ALA A 405 -14.85 -57.09 -33.61
CA ALA A 405 -15.36 -56.86 -32.27
C ALA A 405 -15.47 -58.19 -31.52
N VAL A 406 -15.37 -58.17 -30.19
CA VAL A 406 -15.69 -59.30 -29.31
C VAL A 406 -16.52 -58.77 -28.14
N VAL A 407 -17.49 -59.56 -27.69
CA VAL A 407 -18.62 -59.17 -26.83
C VAL A 407 -18.80 -60.20 -25.71
N ASP A 408 -18.81 -59.73 -24.45
CA ASP A 408 -19.50 -60.28 -23.25
C ASP A 408 -19.14 -61.73 -22.76
N PRO A 409 -19.58 -62.20 -21.55
CA PRO A 409 -20.63 -61.66 -20.66
C PRO A 409 -20.41 -61.62 -19.12
N HIS A 410 -21.43 -61.05 -18.46
CA HIS A 410 -21.73 -60.98 -17.01
C HIS A 410 -22.10 -62.36 -16.40
N PRO A 411 -22.22 -62.48 -15.06
CA PRO A 411 -23.57 -62.68 -14.51
C PRO A 411 -23.88 -62.04 -13.14
N ASP A 412 -25.18 -61.86 -12.86
CA ASP A 412 -25.78 -61.19 -11.69
C ASP A 412 -25.73 -61.95 -10.36
N VAL A 413 -25.90 -61.20 -9.26
CA VAL A 413 -26.64 -61.67 -8.07
C VAL A 413 -27.60 -60.57 -7.58
N THR A 414 -28.90 -60.92 -7.47
CA THR A 414 -30.01 -60.05 -7.08
C THR A 414 -30.30 -60.04 -5.57
N ALA A 415 -30.71 -58.91 -4.98
CA ALA A 415 -31.42 -58.89 -3.69
C ALA A 415 -32.44 -57.72 -3.57
N VAL A 416 -33.71 -58.12 -3.40
CA VAL A 416 -34.98 -57.42 -3.15
C VAL A 416 -35.02 -56.20 -2.19
N ASP A 417 -35.94 -55.28 -2.49
CA ASP A 417 -36.46 -54.18 -1.63
C ASP A 417 -37.20 -54.68 -0.36
N PRO A 418 -37.49 -53.77 0.61
CA PRO A 418 -38.87 -53.27 0.65
C PRO A 418 -39.02 -51.75 0.91
N MET A 419 -40.17 -51.23 0.47
CA MET A 419 -40.64 -49.84 0.61
C MET A 419 -40.58 -49.26 2.03
N THR A 420 -40.25 -47.97 2.15
CA THR A 420 -40.84 -47.07 3.15
C THR A 420 -40.96 -45.66 2.56
N THR A 421 -42.12 -45.03 2.77
CA THR A 421 -42.50 -43.71 2.24
C THR A 421 -41.87 -42.56 3.03
N GLY A 422 -41.38 -41.53 2.33
CA GLY A 422 -40.99 -40.26 2.93
C GLY A 422 -40.47 -39.27 1.88
N ASP A 423 -41.17 -38.15 1.67
CA ASP A 423 -40.78 -37.11 0.72
C ASP A 423 -39.46 -36.45 1.12
N ALA A 424 -38.44 -36.56 0.26
CA ALA A 424 -37.21 -35.80 0.35
C ALA A 424 -36.84 -35.28 -1.05
N VAL A 425 -37.16 -34.01 -1.30
CA VAL A 425 -36.72 -33.30 -2.51
C VAL A 425 -35.18 -33.20 -2.49
N PRO A 426 -34.46 -33.71 -3.51
CA PRO A 426 -33.01 -33.57 -3.56
C PRO A 426 -32.63 -32.12 -3.87
N ARG A 427 -32.44 -31.30 -2.82
CA ARG A 427 -31.72 -30.03 -2.92
C ARG A 427 -30.23 -30.32 -3.14
N ASN A 428 -29.83 -30.49 -4.40
CA ASN A 428 -28.56 -30.03 -4.96
C ASN A 428 -28.47 -30.45 -6.43
N MET A 429 -29.02 -29.62 -7.34
CA MET A 429 -28.33 -29.45 -8.61
C MET A 429 -27.11 -28.57 -8.35
N PRO A 430 -25.92 -28.88 -8.90
CA PRO A 430 -24.83 -27.93 -8.91
C PRO A 430 -25.28 -26.74 -9.76
N VAL A 431 -25.59 -25.62 -9.11
CA VAL A 431 -25.80 -24.34 -9.79
C VAL A 431 -24.52 -24.05 -10.54
N LYS A 432 -24.58 -24.11 -11.87
CA LYS A 432 -23.47 -23.62 -12.71
C LYS A 432 -23.36 -22.13 -12.45
N ARG A 433 -22.44 -21.75 -11.55
CA ARG A 433 -21.98 -20.38 -11.41
C ARG A 433 -21.48 -19.96 -12.79
N VAL A 434 -22.26 -19.15 -13.50
CA VAL A 434 -21.78 -18.45 -14.68
C VAL A 434 -20.97 -17.27 -14.17
N THR A 435 -19.75 -17.58 -13.70
CA THR A 435 -18.70 -16.57 -13.57
C THR A 435 -18.57 -15.89 -14.92
N GLN A 436 -18.59 -14.56 -14.97
CA GLN A 436 -18.29 -13.86 -16.22
C GLN A 436 -16.92 -14.34 -16.72
N PRO A 437 -16.76 -14.71 -18.00
CA PRO A 437 -15.55 -15.40 -18.48
C PRO A 437 -14.25 -14.56 -18.44
N HIS A 438 -14.31 -13.35 -17.90
CA HIS A 438 -13.23 -12.34 -17.89
C HIS A 438 -13.12 -11.59 -16.54
N GLY A 439 -13.66 -12.12 -15.44
CA GLY A 439 -13.55 -11.52 -14.10
C GLY A 439 -12.38 -12.05 -13.27
N ILE A 440 -11.94 -11.29 -12.25
CA ILE A 440 -11.05 -11.80 -11.20
C ILE A 440 -11.81 -12.84 -10.38
N CYS A 441 -11.12 -13.91 -9.94
CA CYS A 441 -11.68 -14.89 -9.01
C CYS A 441 -10.64 -15.34 -7.99
N TYR A 442 -11.11 -15.64 -6.77
CA TYR A 442 -10.29 -16.29 -5.75
C TYR A 442 -10.16 -17.78 -6.04
N SER A 443 -8.94 -18.32 -5.95
CA SER A 443 -8.66 -19.74 -5.94
C SER A 443 -7.38 -20.04 -5.19
N GLU A 444 -7.39 -21.06 -4.33
CA GLU A 444 -6.18 -21.58 -3.71
C GLU A 444 -5.28 -22.24 -4.76
N GLU A 445 -4.02 -21.78 -4.85
CA GLU A 445 -3.01 -22.34 -5.73
C GLU A 445 -1.76 -22.77 -4.95
N PHE A 446 -1.05 -23.77 -5.49
CA PHE A 446 0.27 -24.14 -4.96
C PHE A 446 1.27 -23.00 -5.25
N LYS A 447 2.15 -22.70 -4.30
CA LYS A 447 3.30 -21.78 -4.49
C LYS A 447 4.38 -22.40 -5.39
N PHE A 448 4.00 -22.84 -6.59
CA PHE A 448 4.89 -23.41 -7.59
C PHE A 448 5.14 -22.42 -8.72
N MET A 449 6.42 -22.12 -8.96
CA MET A 449 6.90 -21.20 -9.97
C MET A 449 6.34 -21.53 -11.36
N LEU A 450 5.58 -20.59 -11.92
CA LEU A 450 5.03 -20.64 -13.28
C LEU A 450 4.21 -21.91 -13.60
N LEU A 451 3.51 -22.48 -12.61
CA LEU A 451 2.72 -23.72 -12.73
C LEU A 451 1.74 -23.75 -13.92
N ARG A 452 1.21 -22.59 -14.33
CA ARG A 452 0.29 -22.43 -15.47
C ARG A 452 0.98 -22.29 -16.83
N HIS A 453 2.30 -22.20 -16.86
CA HIS A 453 3.12 -21.92 -18.06
C HIS A 453 4.23 -22.94 -18.31
N TRP A 454 4.69 -23.66 -17.28
CA TRP A 454 5.75 -24.68 -17.36
C TRP A 454 5.18 -26.09 -17.13
N SER A 455 6.01 -27.12 -17.35
CA SER A 455 5.63 -28.46 -16.91
C SER A 455 5.65 -28.54 -15.38
N LEU A 456 4.78 -29.37 -14.79
CA LEU A 456 4.74 -29.58 -13.33
C LEU A 456 6.13 -29.96 -12.76
N TYR A 457 6.92 -30.72 -13.52
CA TYR A 457 8.29 -31.08 -13.12
C TYR A 457 9.20 -29.85 -13.04
N GLU A 458 9.20 -28.98 -14.05
CA GLU A 458 10.01 -27.75 -14.04
C GLU A 458 9.55 -26.80 -12.92
N SER A 459 8.24 -26.60 -12.77
CA SER A 459 7.69 -25.79 -11.69
C SER A 459 8.13 -26.30 -10.32
N MET A 460 8.00 -27.61 -10.04
CA MET A 460 8.49 -28.20 -8.79
C MET A 460 10.01 -28.13 -8.61
N GLN A 461 10.79 -28.16 -9.70
CA GLN A 461 12.25 -28.15 -9.68
C GLN A 461 12.86 -26.77 -9.44
N TYR A 462 12.11 -25.69 -9.70
CA TYR A 462 12.56 -24.30 -9.61
C TYR A 462 11.76 -23.44 -8.61
N SER A 463 10.97 -24.05 -7.73
CA SER A 463 10.25 -23.39 -6.62
C SER A 463 11.02 -23.45 -5.31
#